data_AF-A0A1F6WBQ0-F1
#
_entry.id   AF-A0A1F6WBQ0-F1
#
_cell.length_a   1.000
_cell.length_b   1.000
_cell.length_c   1.000
_cell.angle_alpha   90.00
_cell.angle_beta   90.00
_cell.angle_gamma   90.00
#
_symmetry.space_group_name_H-M   'P 1'
#
loop_
_entity.id
_entity.type
_entity.pdbx_description
1 polymer ?
#
loop_
_entity_poly.entity_id
_entity_poly.type
_entity_poly.pdbx_seq_one_letter_code
_entity_poly.pdbx_strand_id
1 'polypeptide(L)'
;MKNKLKEIFYAGLIILVALTLGLAPVTQKEIFSLKWKNLGLQLVEAGVIDQEKFENLYTARGGLSESDKEMLYGRNNRDFKITPENSGMALHMLWAFGLANKNPILEDGPMMDPRYGGAENFASTGGWTLAKGSTMDHYSMHSFVTLTDDEQALVEKVSKGIFRPCCKNSTFFPDCNHGMAMLGLLELMASQGATEDEMNQKAQEVNSLWFPQVEKKSAGCAA
;
A
#
# COMPACT_ATOMS: atom_id res chain seq x y z
N MET A 1 23.73 -38.25 52.45
CA MET A 1 24.37 -38.33 51.12
C MET A 1 23.45 -37.69 50.09
N LYS A 2 23.72 -36.44 49.67
CA LYS A 2 22.97 -35.79 48.59
C LYS A 2 23.27 -36.54 47.30
N ASN A 3 22.22 -36.98 46.62
CA ASN A 3 22.30 -37.95 45.54
C ASN A 3 22.78 -37.23 44.27
N LYS A 4 24.12 -37.14 44.09
CA LYS A 4 24.78 -36.50 42.93
C LYS A 4 24.21 -36.94 41.58
N LEU A 5 23.64 -38.15 41.52
CA LEU A 5 22.99 -38.69 40.33
C LEU A 5 21.73 -37.92 39.92
N LYS A 6 20.96 -37.38 40.89
CA LYS A 6 19.78 -36.54 40.59
C LYS A 6 20.18 -35.17 40.04
N GLU A 7 21.25 -34.56 40.56
CA GLU A 7 21.72 -33.26 40.05
C GLU A 7 22.24 -33.36 38.62
N ILE A 8 22.95 -34.45 38.28
CA ILE A 8 23.42 -34.71 36.91
C ILE A 8 22.23 -34.92 35.95
N PHE A 9 21.20 -35.65 36.39
CA PHE A 9 19.99 -35.85 35.59
C PHE A 9 19.21 -34.55 35.37
N TYR A 10 19.07 -33.72 36.39
CA TYR A 10 18.41 -32.41 36.27
C TYR A 10 19.21 -31.44 35.38
N ALA A 11 20.52 -31.41 35.51
CA ALA A 11 21.38 -30.60 34.64
C ALA A 11 21.29 -31.06 33.18
N GLY A 12 21.29 -32.37 32.92
CA GLY A 12 21.10 -32.93 31.58
C GLY A 12 19.73 -32.62 30.99
N LEU A 13 18.66 -32.67 31.80
CA LEU A 13 17.30 -32.34 31.37
C LEU A 13 17.15 -30.85 31.03
N ILE A 14 17.76 -29.96 31.83
CA ILE A 14 17.75 -28.50 31.58
C ILE A 14 18.53 -28.16 30.30
N ILE A 15 19.68 -28.80 30.07
CA ILE A 15 20.47 -28.61 28.85
C ILE A 15 19.69 -29.12 27.63
N LEU A 16 19.03 -30.28 27.75
CA LEU A 16 18.21 -30.83 26.66
C LEU A 16 17.01 -29.93 26.33
N VAL A 17 16.32 -29.37 27.34
CA VAL A 17 15.20 -28.44 27.15
C VAL A 17 15.67 -27.09 26.59
N ALA A 18 16.82 -26.59 27.01
CA ALA A 18 17.40 -25.36 26.44
C ALA A 18 17.86 -25.54 24.98
N LEU A 19 18.39 -26.71 24.63
CA LEU A 19 18.77 -27.06 23.26
C LEU A 19 17.55 -27.24 22.35
N THR A 20 16.44 -27.80 22.85
CA THR A 20 15.21 -27.96 22.05
C THR A 20 14.41 -26.66 21.90
N LEU A 21 14.43 -25.77 22.90
CA LEU A 21 13.79 -24.45 22.81
C LEU A 21 14.62 -23.43 22.00
N GLY A 22 15.96 -23.53 22.01
CA GLY A 22 16.86 -22.64 21.27
C GLY A 22 16.98 -22.92 19.76
N LEU A 23 16.35 -24.00 19.28
CA LEU A 23 16.38 -24.43 17.88
C LEU A 23 15.04 -24.24 17.15
N ALA A 24 14.07 -23.56 17.75
CA ALA A 24 12.91 -23.11 16.99
C ALA A 24 13.44 -22.18 15.88
N PRO A 25 13.32 -22.53 14.59
CA PRO A 25 13.71 -21.62 13.53
C PRO A 25 12.88 -20.36 13.74
N VAL A 26 13.55 -19.23 13.98
CA VAL A 26 12.93 -17.92 13.80
C VAL A 26 12.57 -17.90 12.32
N THR A 27 11.33 -18.25 11.99
CA THR A 27 10.81 -18.13 10.65
C THR A 27 10.87 -16.65 10.32
N GLN A 28 11.89 -16.28 9.55
CA GLN A 28 11.99 -14.94 9.00
C GLN A 28 10.78 -14.82 8.08
N LYS A 29 9.75 -14.11 8.56
CA LYS A 29 8.50 -13.88 7.82
C LYS A 29 8.91 -13.32 6.45
N GLU A 30 8.68 -14.09 5.39
CA GLU A 30 8.97 -13.63 4.04
C GLU A 30 8.20 -12.32 3.83
N ILE A 31 8.92 -11.27 3.42
CA ILE A 31 8.30 -9.99 3.11
C ILE A 31 7.53 -10.20 1.81
N PHE A 32 6.22 -9.97 1.83
CA PHE A 32 5.37 -10.00 0.65
C PHE A 32 5.98 -9.14 -0.48
N SER A 33 6.27 -9.76 -1.63
CA SER A 33 6.80 -9.06 -2.81
C SER A 33 5.66 -8.60 -3.71
N LEU A 34 5.49 -7.28 -3.79
CA LEU A 34 4.48 -6.63 -4.61
C LEU A 34 4.97 -6.49 -6.06
N LYS A 35 4.23 -7.03 -7.01
CA LYS A 35 4.58 -6.99 -8.45
C LYS A 35 3.81 -5.90 -9.17
N TRP A 36 4.52 -4.99 -9.83
CA TRP A 36 3.90 -3.88 -10.60
C TRP A 36 3.67 -4.21 -12.08
N LYS A 37 4.41 -5.17 -12.64
CA LYS A 37 4.32 -5.64 -14.03
C LYS A 37 4.40 -4.47 -15.04
N ASN A 38 3.33 -4.24 -15.80
CA ASN A 38 3.19 -3.19 -16.80
C ASN A 38 2.07 -2.19 -16.46
N LEU A 39 1.67 -2.10 -15.18
CA LEU A 39 0.51 -1.32 -14.76
C LEU A 39 0.69 0.18 -15.06
N GLY A 40 1.90 0.72 -14.90
CA GLY A 40 2.21 2.09 -15.32
C GLY A 40 1.91 2.36 -16.79
N LEU A 41 2.32 1.44 -17.67
CA LEU A 41 2.07 1.55 -19.10
C LEU A 41 0.58 1.51 -19.40
N GLN A 42 -0.18 0.61 -18.75
CA GLN A 42 -1.64 0.53 -18.90
C GLN A 42 -2.34 1.83 -18.48
N LEU A 43 -1.89 2.46 -17.38
CA LEU A 43 -2.44 3.74 -16.90
C LEU A 43 -2.20 4.88 -17.91
N VAL A 44 -1.03 4.89 -18.56
CA VAL A 44 -0.70 5.87 -19.61
C VAL A 44 -1.51 5.63 -20.88
N GLU A 45 -1.61 4.37 -21.31
CA GLU A 45 -2.37 3.97 -22.50
C GLU A 45 -3.87 4.27 -22.33
N ALA A 46 -4.42 4.01 -21.15
CA ALA A 46 -5.82 4.30 -20.81
C ALA A 46 -6.12 5.79 -20.61
N GLY A 47 -5.10 6.65 -20.54
CA GLY A 47 -5.25 8.10 -20.34
C GLY A 47 -5.46 8.52 -18.89
N VAL A 48 -5.43 7.59 -17.92
CA VAL A 48 -5.45 7.91 -16.49
C VAL A 48 -4.23 8.77 -16.11
N ILE A 49 -3.10 8.49 -16.79
CA ILE A 49 -1.89 9.30 -16.77
C ILE A 49 -1.67 9.89 -18.17
N ASP A 50 -1.68 11.20 -18.26
CA ASP A 50 -1.12 11.96 -19.35
C ASP A 50 0.40 12.01 -19.18
N GLN A 51 1.10 11.45 -20.16
CA GLN A 51 2.56 11.30 -20.14
C GLN A 51 3.27 12.63 -19.93
N GLU A 52 2.89 13.66 -20.69
CA GLU A 52 3.57 14.96 -20.69
C GLU A 52 3.31 15.68 -19.37
N LYS A 53 2.06 15.70 -18.89
CA LYS A 53 1.73 16.29 -17.58
C LYS A 53 2.48 15.61 -16.45
N PHE A 54 2.56 14.28 -16.49
CA PHE A 54 3.22 13.50 -15.44
C PHE A 54 4.72 13.71 -15.44
N GLU A 55 5.40 13.69 -16.59
CA GLU A 55 6.84 14.01 -16.66
C GLU A 55 7.12 15.45 -16.18
N ASN A 56 6.30 16.41 -16.61
CA ASN A 56 6.44 17.82 -16.22
C ASN A 56 6.30 18.06 -14.72
N LEU A 57 5.52 17.23 -14.01
CA LEU A 57 5.40 17.29 -12.55
C LEU A 57 6.75 17.09 -11.84
N TYR A 58 7.67 16.32 -12.44
CA TYR A 58 8.97 15.99 -11.85
C TYR A 58 10.12 16.84 -12.40
N THR A 59 9.92 17.62 -13.46
CA THR A 59 10.98 18.44 -14.07
C THR A 59 11.66 19.37 -13.05
N ALA A 60 10.88 20.01 -12.17
CA ALA A 60 11.42 20.89 -11.12
C ALA A 60 12.30 20.16 -10.08
N ARG A 61 12.23 18.82 -10.02
CA ARG A 61 13.01 17.96 -9.12
C ARG A 61 14.15 17.23 -9.82
N GLY A 62 14.50 17.64 -11.04
CA GLY A 62 15.53 16.99 -11.86
C GLY A 62 15.00 15.94 -12.85
N GLY A 63 13.67 15.83 -12.99
CA GLY A 63 13.02 14.88 -13.88
C GLY A 63 12.82 13.49 -13.26
N LEU A 64 12.28 12.56 -14.05
CA LEU A 64 12.12 11.15 -13.66
C LEU A 64 13.47 10.44 -13.66
N SER A 65 13.78 9.72 -12.58
CA SER A 65 14.90 8.79 -12.54
C SER A 65 14.66 7.59 -13.47
N GLU A 66 15.69 6.79 -13.75
CA GLU A 66 15.53 5.56 -14.53
C GLU A 66 14.58 4.56 -13.84
N SER A 67 14.59 4.49 -12.50
CA SER A 67 13.63 3.69 -11.75
C SER A 67 12.19 4.20 -11.86
N ASP A 68 11.99 5.52 -11.92
CA ASP A 68 10.65 6.10 -12.09
C ASP A 68 10.13 5.84 -13.51
N LYS A 69 11.01 5.95 -14.52
CA LYS A 69 10.67 5.60 -15.91
C LYS A 69 10.33 4.12 -16.04
N GLU A 70 11.05 3.22 -15.37
CA GLU A 70 10.73 1.79 -15.37
C GLU A 70 9.37 1.52 -14.69
N MET A 71 9.05 2.25 -13.62
CA MET A 71 7.72 2.18 -12.99
C MET A 71 6.59 2.68 -13.91
N LEU A 72 6.85 3.72 -14.70
CA LEU A 72 5.86 4.34 -15.58
C LEU A 72 5.71 3.63 -16.93
N TYR A 73 6.80 3.16 -17.54
CA TYR A 73 6.82 2.63 -18.91
C TYR A 73 7.28 1.17 -19.02
N GLY A 74 7.88 0.63 -17.96
CA GLY A 74 8.40 -0.73 -17.92
C GLY A 74 7.30 -1.77 -18.07
N ARG A 75 7.64 -2.89 -18.72
CA ARG A 75 6.68 -3.98 -19.00
C ARG A 75 6.77 -5.13 -18.00
N ASN A 76 7.87 -5.24 -17.26
CA ASN A 76 8.22 -6.42 -16.47
C ASN A 76 8.72 -6.05 -15.06
N ASN A 77 8.06 -5.10 -14.40
CA ASN A 77 8.38 -4.70 -13.04
C ASN A 77 8.05 -5.81 -12.03
N ARG A 78 9.07 -6.41 -11.38
CA ARG A 78 8.86 -7.56 -10.48
C ARG A 78 8.80 -7.19 -9.00
N ASP A 79 9.64 -6.28 -8.53
CA ASP A 79 9.69 -5.91 -7.12
C ASP A 79 9.40 -4.42 -6.97
N PHE A 80 8.11 -4.07 -6.89
CA PHE A 80 7.69 -2.71 -6.59
C PHE A 80 8.04 -2.37 -5.14
N LYS A 81 9.21 -1.76 -4.96
CA LYS A 81 9.71 -1.32 -3.67
C LYS A 81 9.39 0.14 -3.48
N ILE A 82 8.69 0.45 -2.40
CA ILE A 82 8.45 1.82 -1.95
C ILE A 82 9.55 2.14 -0.94
N THR A 83 10.35 3.15 -1.23
CA THR A 83 11.48 3.60 -0.41
C THR A 83 11.30 5.06 -0.06
N PRO A 84 12.06 5.62 0.89
CA PRO A 84 12.03 7.06 1.16
C PRO A 84 12.26 7.90 -0.11
N GLU A 85 13.18 7.47 -0.97
CA GLU A 85 13.60 8.18 -2.18
C GLU A 85 12.50 8.25 -3.25
N ASN A 86 11.75 7.15 -3.46
CA ASN A 86 10.70 7.08 -4.48
C ASN A 86 9.27 7.19 -3.93
N SER A 87 9.11 7.43 -2.63
CA SER A 87 7.81 7.44 -1.94
C SER A 87 6.75 8.32 -2.60
N GLY A 88 7.14 9.49 -3.10
CA GLY A 88 6.26 10.40 -3.84
C GLY A 88 5.87 9.89 -5.22
N MET A 89 6.77 9.20 -5.91
CA MET A 89 6.48 8.55 -7.18
C MET A 89 5.50 7.39 -6.99
N ALA A 90 5.78 6.52 -6.03
CA ALA A 90 4.90 5.43 -5.67
C ALA A 90 3.49 5.92 -5.27
N LEU A 91 3.42 7.03 -4.53
CA LEU A 91 2.15 7.67 -4.18
C LEU A 91 1.34 8.06 -5.42
N HIS A 92 1.95 8.76 -6.39
CA HIS A 92 1.24 9.18 -7.60
C HIS A 92 0.82 7.99 -8.48
N MET A 93 1.66 6.97 -8.61
CA MET A 93 1.32 5.77 -9.40
C MET A 93 0.19 4.97 -8.76
N LEU A 94 0.24 4.76 -7.45
CA LEU A 94 -0.81 4.05 -6.72
C LEU A 94 -2.09 4.89 -6.62
N TRP A 95 -2.00 6.22 -6.56
CA TRP A 95 -3.16 7.10 -6.63
C TRP A 95 -3.85 6.97 -7.99
N ALA A 96 -3.11 7.08 -9.10
CA ALA A 96 -3.63 6.86 -10.44
C ALA A 96 -4.35 5.50 -10.54
N PHE A 97 -3.68 4.44 -10.07
CA PHE A 97 -4.23 3.09 -10.09
C PHE A 97 -5.50 2.96 -9.25
N GLY A 98 -5.45 3.31 -7.97
CA GLY A 98 -6.59 3.17 -7.05
C GLY A 98 -7.77 4.04 -7.46
N LEU A 99 -7.53 5.19 -8.10
CA LEU A 99 -8.61 6.02 -8.64
C LEU A 99 -9.31 5.35 -9.83
N ALA A 100 -8.53 4.73 -10.71
CA ALA A 100 -9.02 4.30 -12.01
C ALA A 100 -9.47 2.84 -12.07
N ASN A 101 -8.92 1.99 -11.21
CA ASN A 101 -9.33 0.60 -11.13
C ASN A 101 -10.77 0.50 -10.60
N LYS A 102 -11.61 -0.28 -11.28
CA LYS A 102 -13.01 -0.47 -10.93
C LYS A 102 -13.11 -1.16 -9.57
N ASN A 103 -13.75 -0.49 -8.61
CA ASN A 103 -13.88 -1.01 -7.25
C ASN A 103 -15.21 -0.54 -6.60
N PRO A 104 -16.00 -1.44 -5.99
CA PRO A 104 -17.25 -1.06 -5.32
C PRO A 104 -17.06 -0.10 -4.13
N ILE A 105 -15.86 -0.02 -3.54
CA ILE A 105 -15.56 1.01 -2.52
C ILE A 105 -15.71 2.43 -3.10
N LEU A 106 -15.45 2.61 -4.39
CA LEU A 106 -15.61 3.89 -5.08
C LEU A 106 -17.04 4.12 -5.58
N GLU A 107 -17.78 3.07 -5.88
CA GLU A 107 -19.14 3.16 -6.46
C GLU A 107 -20.24 3.20 -5.41
N ASP A 108 -20.03 2.54 -4.27
CA ASP A 108 -21.02 2.37 -3.20
C ASP A 108 -20.50 2.81 -1.82
N GLY A 109 -19.22 3.19 -1.73
CA GLY A 109 -18.58 3.57 -0.48
C GLY A 109 -18.82 5.01 -0.04
N PRO A 110 -18.13 5.47 1.03
CA PRO A 110 -18.42 6.74 1.71
C PRO A 110 -18.27 8.00 0.85
N MET A 111 -17.48 7.96 -0.22
CA MET A 111 -17.37 9.09 -1.17
C MET A 111 -18.66 9.34 -1.94
N MET A 112 -19.54 8.34 -2.04
CA MET A 112 -20.81 8.41 -2.73
C MET A 112 -21.97 8.85 -1.82
N ASP A 113 -21.69 9.13 -0.54
CA ASP A 113 -22.69 9.68 0.37
C ASP A 113 -23.20 11.04 -0.16
N PRO A 114 -24.52 11.21 -0.39
CA PRO A 114 -25.11 12.43 -0.94
C PRO A 114 -24.74 13.71 -0.19
N ARG A 115 -24.37 13.61 1.10
CA ARG A 115 -23.94 14.77 1.90
C ARG A 115 -22.70 15.47 1.36
N TYR A 116 -21.90 14.78 0.54
CA TYR A 116 -20.68 15.31 -0.07
C TYR A 116 -20.88 15.89 -1.47
N GLY A 117 -22.09 15.75 -2.04
CA GLY A 117 -22.42 16.36 -3.33
C GLY A 117 -21.71 15.74 -4.54
N GLY A 118 -21.11 14.56 -4.40
CA GLY A 118 -20.46 13.82 -5.48
C GLY A 118 -18.99 13.51 -5.23
N ALA A 119 -18.51 12.39 -5.79
CA ALA A 119 -17.15 11.91 -5.62
C ALA A 119 -16.10 12.85 -6.24
N GLU A 120 -16.47 13.69 -7.20
CA GLU A 120 -15.61 14.66 -7.89
C GLU A 120 -15.09 15.79 -6.98
N ASN A 121 -15.74 16.02 -5.84
CA ASN A 121 -15.41 17.13 -4.94
C ASN A 121 -14.28 16.81 -3.95
N PHE A 122 -13.77 15.58 -3.96
CA PHE A 122 -12.71 15.15 -3.05
C PHE A 122 -11.32 15.47 -3.58
N ALA A 123 -10.36 15.57 -2.67
CA ALA A 123 -8.97 15.83 -3.05
C ALA A 123 -8.37 14.67 -3.87
N SER A 124 -8.86 13.44 -3.68
CA SER A 124 -8.45 12.27 -4.47
C SER A 124 -8.92 12.32 -5.93
N THR A 125 -9.98 13.04 -6.26
CA THR A 125 -10.52 13.12 -7.62
C THR A 125 -10.24 14.50 -8.22
N GLY A 126 -10.75 15.56 -7.61
CA GLY A 126 -10.52 16.95 -8.05
C GLY A 126 -9.05 17.37 -7.98
N GLY A 127 -8.24 16.74 -7.13
CA GLY A 127 -6.80 16.98 -7.05
C GLY A 127 -5.97 16.23 -8.11
N TRP A 128 -6.52 15.23 -8.79
CA TRP A 128 -5.82 14.49 -9.83
C TRP A 128 -5.98 15.23 -11.16
N THR A 129 -5.01 16.06 -11.54
CA THR A 129 -5.07 16.85 -12.80
C THR A 129 -4.23 16.26 -13.92
N LEU A 130 -3.66 15.07 -13.69
CA LEU A 130 -2.70 14.40 -14.55
C LEU A 130 -3.35 13.46 -15.56
N ALA A 131 -4.69 13.38 -15.62
CA ALA A 131 -5.37 12.57 -16.62
C ALA A 131 -5.49 13.28 -17.98
N LYS A 132 -5.73 12.49 -19.04
CA LYS A 132 -6.26 12.97 -20.32
C LYS A 132 -7.78 13.10 -20.19
N GLY A 133 -8.32 14.30 -20.43
CA GLY A 133 -9.74 14.55 -20.19
C GLY A 133 -10.06 14.81 -18.72
N SER A 134 -11.26 14.44 -18.28
CA SER A 134 -11.69 14.61 -16.88
C SER A 134 -11.28 13.41 -16.04
N THR A 135 -10.89 13.63 -14.79
CA THR A 135 -10.62 12.55 -13.84
C THR A 135 -11.82 11.61 -13.66
N MET A 136 -13.03 12.18 -13.71
CA MET A 136 -14.25 11.38 -13.57
C MET A 136 -14.53 10.48 -14.77
N ASP A 137 -13.86 10.70 -15.91
CA ASP A 137 -13.91 9.77 -17.05
C ASP A 137 -13.14 8.46 -16.74
N HIS A 138 -12.30 8.47 -15.70
CA HIS A 138 -11.48 7.33 -15.28
C HIS A 138 -11.88 6.75 -13.92
N TYR A 139 -12.60 7.49 -13.07
CA TYR A 139 -12.98 7.08 -11.73
C TYR A 139 -13.73 5.74 -11.70
N SER A 140 -13.16 4.71 -11.07
CA SER A 140 -13.70 3.34 -11.00
C SER A 140 -14.10 2.75 -12.37
N MET A 141 -13.42 3.12 -13.45
CA MET A 141 -13.85 2.77 -14.81
C MET A 141 -13.09 1.58 -15.40
N HIS A 142 -11.81 1.44 -15.08
CA HIS A 142 -10.90 0.54 -15.79
C HIS A 142 -10.75 -0.79 -15.04
N SER A 143 -10.60 -1.90 -15.76
CA SER A 143 -10.35 -3.22 -15.16
C SER A 143 -8.89 -3.63 -15.33
N PHE A 144 -7.98 -2.87 -14.72
CA PHE A 144 -6.55 -3.22 -14.75
C PHE A 144 -6.26 -4.46 -13.90
N VAL A 145 -6.92 -4.54 -12.74
CA VAL A 145 -6.89 -5.67 -11.82
C VAL A 145 -8.34 -5.99 -11.44
N THR A 146 -8.72 -7.25 -11.61
CA THR A 146 -10.03 -7.75 -11.19
C THR A 146 -9.85 -8.63 -9.95
N LEU A 147 -10.52 -8.25 -8.87
CA LEU A 147 -10.56 -9.03 -7.64
C LEU A 147 -11.67 -10.07 -7.71
N THR A 148 -11.40 -11.24 -7.13
CA THR A 148 -12.44 -12.20 -6.74
C THR A 148 -13.25 -11.65 -5.57
N ASP A 149 -14.42 -12.25 -5.31
CA ASP A 149 -15.28 -11.83 -4.20
C ASP A 149 -14.56 -11.90 -2.84
N ASP A 150 -13.73 -12.94 -2.63
CA ASP A 150 -12.95 -13.10 -1.40
C ASP A 150 -11.84 -12.04 -1.27
N GLU A 151 -11.15 -11.72 -2.37
CA GLU A 151 -10.13 -10.67 -2.41
C GLU A 151 -10.75 -9.29 -2.19
N GLN A 152 -11.89 -9.00 -2.80
CA GLN A 152 -12.63 -7.75 -2.59
C GLN A 152 -13.11 -7.62 -1.14
N ALA A 153 -13.68 -8.69 -0.57
CA ALA A 153 -14.09 -8.72 0.83
C ALA A 153 -12.90 -8.46 1.79
N LEU A 154 -11.72 -9.00 1.45
CA LEU A 154 -10.49 -8.73 2.19
C LEU A 154 -10.08 -7.24 2.09
N VAL A 155 -10.09 -6.65 0.90
CA VAL A 155 -9.79 -5.22 0.70
C VAL A 155 -10.77 -4.34 1.48
N GLU A 156 -12.06 -4.63 1.46
CA GLU A 156 -13.05 -3.89 2.26
C GLU A 156 -12.81 -4.00 3.76
N LYS A 157 -12.53 -5.20 4.26
CA LYS A 157 -12.24 -5.43 5.68
C LYS A 157 -11.00 -4.64 6.11
N VAL A 158 -9.91 -4.78 5.36
CA VAL A 158 -8.61 -4.19 5.72
C VAL A 158 -8.63 -2.67 5.56
N SER A 159 -9.22 -2.15 4.50
CA SER A 159 -9.32 -0.70 4.26
C SER A 159 -10.08 0.02 5.38
N LYS A 160 -11.09 -0.61 6.00
CA LYS A 160 -11.81 -0.09 7.18
C LYS A 160 -10.91 0.04 8.42
N GLY A 161 -9.87 -0.80 8.54
CA GLY A 161 -8.95 -0.83 9.68
C GLY A 161 -7.68 0.02 9.51
N ILE A 162 -7.35 0.46 8.28
CA ILE A 162 -6.18 1.29 8.02
C ILE A 162 -6.56 2.77 8.05
N PHE A 163 -5.88 3.54 8.89
CA PHE A 163 -6.16 4.97 9.08
C PHE A 163 -4.96 5.84 8.68
N ARG A 164 -5.24 6.95 8.02
CA ARG A 164 -4.20 7.93 7.66
C ARG A 164 -3.69 8.68 8.89
N PRO A 165 -2.37 8.77 9.13
CA PRO A 165 -1.82 9.48 10.28
C PRO A 165 -2.26 10.94 10.43
N CYS A 166 -2.47 11.66 9.33
CA CYS A 166 -2.77 13.10 9.33
C CYS A 166 -4.19 13.45 9.78
N CYS A 167 -5.21 12.67 9.39
CA CYS A 167 -6.63 13.01 9.62
C CYS A 167 -7.43 11.89 10.30
N LYS A 168 -6.85 10.70 10.45
CA LYS A 168 -7.51 9.50 10.99
C LYS A 168 -8.74 9.04 10.23
N ASN A 169 -8.93 9.48 8.98
CA ASN A 169 -9.90 8.86 8.08
C ASN A 169 -9.38 7.49 7.63
N SER A 170 -10.31 6.53 7.51
CA SER A 170 -10.03 5.18 7.04
C SER A 170 -9.73 5.15 5.54
N THR A 171 -8.92 4.20 5.08
CA THR A 171 -8.71 3.93 3.63
C THR A 171 -10.02 3.59 2.91
N PHE A 172 -11.00 3.01 3.61
CA PHE A 172 -12.35 2.78 3.08
C PHE A 172 -13.06 4.08 2.69
N PHE A 173 -12.60 5.24 3.17
CA PHE A 173 -12.99 6.56 2.68
C PHE A 173 -11.79 7.21 1.97
N PRO A 174 -11.53 6.91 0.68
CA PRO A 174 -10.33 7.36 -0.04
C PRO A 174 -10.46 8.81 -0.55
N ASP A 175 -10.73 9.75 0.34
CA ASP A 175 -11.03 11.17 0.09
C ASP A 175 -9.83 12.06 -0.33
N CYS A 176 -8.61 11.53 -0.25
CA CYS A 176 -7.37 12.23 -0.61
C CYS A 176 -6.40 11.32 -1.35
N ASN A 177 -5.35 11.89 -1.93
CA ASN A 177 -4.30 11.16 -2.64
C ASN A 177 -3.73 9.97 -1.84
N HIS A 178 -3.45 10.15 -0.54
CA HIS A 178 -2.94 9.06 0.31
C HIS A 178 -3.97 7.96 0.54
N GLY A 179 -5.26 8.31 0.69
CA GLY A 179 -6.33 7.33 0.87
C GLY A 179 -6.52 6.51 -0.39
N MET A 180 -6.58 7.19 -1.54
CA MET A 180 -6.74 6.55 -2.85
C MET A 180 -5.52 5.70 -3.23
N ALA A 181 -4.30 6.18 -2.97
CA ALA A 181 -3.10 5.40 -3.18
C ALA A 181 -3.03 4.16 -2.26
N MET A 182 -3.43 4.32 -1.00
CA MET A 182 -3.51 3.18 -0.08
C MET A 182 -4.56 2.16 -0.55
N LEU A 183 -5.71 2.60 -1.06
CA LEU A 183 -6.70 1.69 -1.65
C LEU A 183 -6.10 0.91 -2.83
N GLY A 184 -5.46 1.60 -3.78
CA GLY A 184 -4.78 0.95 -4.90
C GLY A 184 -3.69 -0.04 -4.46
N LEU A 185 -2.94 0.27 -3.41
CA LEU A 185 -1.97 -0.67 -2.84
C LEU A 185 -2.66 -1.96 -2.34
N LEU A 186 -3.77 -1.84 -1.62
CA LEU A 186 -4.51 -2.97 -1.07
C LEU A 186 -5.13 -3.83 -2.17
N GLU A 187 -5.69 -3.21 -3.21
CA GLU A 187 -6.21 -3.93 -4.39
C GLU A 187 -5.10 -4.75 -5.07
N LEU A 188 -3.95 -4.13 -5.31
CA LEU A 188 -2.82 -4.80 -5.96
C LEU A 188 -2.25 -5.93 -5.09
N MET A 189 -2.21 -5.75 -3.76
CA MET A 189 -1.78 -6.79 -2.83
C MET A 189 -2.76 -7.96 -2.80
N ALA A 190 -4.07 -7.70 -2.68
CA ALA A 190 -5.09 -8.74 -2.61
C ALA A 190 -5.10 -9.62 -3.88
N SER A 191 -5.07 -9.01 -5.07
CA SER A 191 -4.96 -9.72 -6.36
C SER A 191 -3.70 -10.60 -6.53
N GLN A 192 -2.74 -10.47 -5.62
CA GLN A 192 -1.48 -11.19 -5.61
C GLN A 192 -1.39 -12.18 -4.43
N GLY A 193 -2.51 -12.42 -3.75
CA GLY A 193 -2.63 -13.40 -2.67
C GLY A 193 -2.05 -12.93 -1.33
N ALA A 194 -1.97 -11.61 -1.10
CA ALA A 194 -1.58 -11.10 0.21
C ALA A 194 -2.60 -11.48 1.28
N THR A 195 -2.09 -11.84 2.45
CA THR A 195 -2.89 -12.01 3.67
C THR A 195 -3.24 -10.67 4.32
N GLU A 196 -4.26 -10.67 5.17
CA GLU A 196 -4.64 -9.51 6.00
C GLU A 196 -3.45 -8.95 6.79
N ASP A 197 -2.63 -9.80 7.40
CA ASP A 197 -1.46 -9.38 8.19
C ASP A 197 -0.39 -8.70 7.32
N GLU A 198 -0.16 -9.20 6.10
CA GLU A 198 0.79 -8.60 5.16
C GLU A 198 0.29 -7.24 4.68
N MET A 199 -1.00 -7.12 4.37
CA MET A 199 -1.63 -5.86 3.97
C MET A 199 -1.55 -4.81 5.08
N ASN A 200 -1.88 -5.18 6.33
CA ASN A 200 -1.76 -4.29 7.48
C ASN A 200 -0.31 -3.86 7.73
N GLN A 201 0.64 -4.80 7.69
CA GLN A 201 2.06 -4.52 7.89
C GLN A 201 2.59 -3.58 6.80
N LYS A 202 2.29 -3.85 5.53
CA LYS A 202 2.74 -3.01 4.41
C LYS A 202 2.09 -1.63 4.46
N ALA A 203 0.81 -1.53 4.82
CA ALA A 203 0.13 -0.25 4.98
C ALA A 203 0.76 0.62 6.07
N GLN A 204 1.21 0.03 7.18
CA GLN A 204 1.94 0.75 8.23
C GLN A 204 3.27 1.27 7.70
N GLU A 205 4.08 0.41 7.07
CA GLU A 205 5.37 0.80 6.46
C GLU A 205 5.22 1.95 5.46
N VAL A 206 4.22 1.86 4.57
CA VAL A 206 3.98 2.87 3.54
C VAL A 206 3.46 4.19 4.15
N ASN A 207 2.62 4.12 5.18
CA ASN A 207 2.23 5.31 5.93
C ASN A 207 3.44 6.01 6.57
N SER A 208 4.42 5.26 7.10
CA SER A 208 5.65 5.84 7.64
C SER A 208 6.44 6.63 6.59
N LEU A 209 6.48 6.12 5.37
CA LEU A 209 7.15 6.77 4.24
C LEU A 209 6.40 8.02 3.75
N TRP A 210 5.06 7.98 3.70
CA TRP A 210 4.25 9.10 3.25
C TRP A 210 4.03 10.19 4.30
N PHE A 211 4.17 9.87 5.59
CA PHE A 211 3.95 10.80 6.70
C PHE A 211 5.17 10.92 7.65
N PRO A 212 6.39 11.20 7.15
CA PRO A 212 7.62 11.11 7.95
C PRO A 212 7.72 12.14 9.08
N GLN A 213 6.92 13.22 9.04
CA GLN A 213 6.89 14.27 10.06
C GLN A 213 5.91 13.95 11.20
N VAL A 214 4.83 13.20 10.92
CA VAL A 214 3.80 12.86 11.92
C VAL A 214 4.34 11.83 12.91
N GLU A 215 5.09 10.84 12.42
CA GLU A 215 5.71 9.81 13.26
C GLU A 215 6.74 10.37 14.24
N LYS A 216 7.49 11.39 13.81
CA LYS A 216 8.45 12.09 14.68
C LYS A 216 7.78 12.79 15.86
N LYS A 217 6.52 13.21 15.72
CA LYS A 217 5.75 13.81 16.83
C LYS A 217 5.20 12.75 17.79
N SER A 218 4.79 11.57 17.30
CA SER A 218 4.34 10.47 18.18
C SER A 218 5.48 9.84 18.98
N ALA A 219 6.72 9.87 18.48
CA ALA A 219 7.90 9.45 19.24
C ALA A 219 8.30 10.43 20.37
N GLY A 220 7.71 11.63 20.41
CA GLY A 220 7.98 12.67 21.41
C GLY A 220 7.05 12.67 22.62
N CYS A 221 6.08 11.74 22.70
CA CYS A 221 5.17 11.61 23.85
C CYS A 221 5.59 10.50 24.84
N ALA A 222 6.86 10.11 24.83
CA ALA A 222 7.48 9.42 25.96
C ALA A 222 8.11 10.48 26.89
N ALA A 223 7.28 11.10 27.73
CA ALA A 223 7.66 11.83 28.94
C ALA A 223 6.47 11.81 29.91
#